data_AF-A0A968T3K8-F1
#
_entry.id   AF-A0A968T3K8-F1
#
_cell.length_a   1.000
_cell.length_b   1.000
_cell.length_c   1.000
_cell.angle_alpha   90.00
_cell.angle_beta   90.00
_cell.angle_gamma   90.00
#
_symmetry.space_group_name_H-M   'P 1'
#
loop_
_entity.id
_entity.type
_entity.pdbx_description
1 polymer ?
#
loop_
_entity_poly.entity_id
_entity_poly.type
_entity_poly.pdbx_seq_one_letter_code
_entity_poly.pdbx_strand_id
1 'polypeptide(L)'
;MKSSNYTSEAIPQGINAELRPYQKEGYYWMYLLYQSNLGGCLADDMGLGKTLQTLTILTKARMKRLNRAFHNQSSQKLKIN
;
A
#
# COMPACT_ATOMS: atom_id res chain seq x y z
N MET A 1 13.91 -21.72 -4.67
CA MET A 1 12.96 -20.89 -3.90
C MET A 1 11.93 -20.33 -4.88
N LYS A 2 10.64 -20.57 -4.65
CA LYS A 2 9.58 -20.29 -5.63
C LYS A 2 9.45 -18.78 -5.85
N SER A 3 9.68 -18.33 -7.08
CA SER A 3 9.26 -17.02 -7.56
C SER A 3 7.73 -16.97 -7.58
N SER A 4 7.12 -16.59 -6.47
CA SER A 4 5.70 -16.24 -6.45
C SER A 4 5.50 -15.00 -7.32
N ASN A 5 4.61 -15.13 -8.31
CA ASN A 5 4.15 -14.04 -9.18
C ASN A 5 3.40 -12.98 -8.37
N TYR A 6 4.13 -12.21 -7.59
CA TYR A 6 3.60 -11.05 -6.90
C TYR A 6 3.50 -9.92 -7.92
N THR A 7 2.28 -9.44 -8.17
CA THR A 7 2.06 -8.19 -8.88
C THR A 7 2.67 -7.08 -8.05
N SER A 8 3.89 -6.65 -8.41
CA SER A 8 4.62 -5.63 -7.67
C SER A 8 3.85 -4.30 -7.70
N GLU A 9 3.14 -4.01 -6.62
CA GLU A 9 2.42 -2.75 -6.48
C GLU A 9 3.44 -1.62 -6.32
N ALA A 10 3.24 -0.54 -7.08
CA ALA A 10 4.13 0.61 -7.02
C ALA A 10 4.13 1.26 -5.63
N ILE A 11 5.32 1.68 -5.19
CA ILE A 11 5.51 2.50 -3.99
C ILE A 11 4.77 3.84 -4.20
N PRO A 12 3.96 4.29 -3.22
CA PRO A 12 3.25 5.55 -3.35
C PRO A 12 4.20 6.74 -3.40
N GLN A 13 3.88 7.73 -4.25
CA GLN A 13 4.69 8.95 -4.48
C GLN A 13 4.95 9.78 -3.22
N GLY A 14 4.17 9.62 -2.15
CA GLY A 14 4.36 10.33 -0.87
C GLY A 14 5.52 9.81 -0.02
N ILE A 15 6.24 8.78 -0.46
CA ILE A 15 7.38 8.21 0.26
C ILE A 15 8.68 8.76 -0.33
N ASN A 16 9.30 9.69 0.40
CA ASN A 16 10.62 10.24 0.06
C ASN A 16 11.75 9.37 0.64
N ALA A 17 11.77 8.10 0.26
CA ALA A 17 12.78 7.14 0.67
C ALA A 17 12.86 5.97 -0.33
N GLU A 18 14.05 5.41 -0.50
CA GLU A 18 14.22 4.19 -1.28
C GLU A 18 14.07 2.96 -0.39
N LEU A 19 13.05 2.14 -0.66
CA LEU A 19 12.88 0.86 0.04
C LEU A 19 13.89 -0.16 -0.46
N ARG A 20 14.54 -0.86 0.46
CA ARG A 20 15.36 -2.05 0.16
C ARG A 20 14.48 -3.20 -0.35
N PRO A 21 15.03 -4.19 -1.08
CA PRO A 21 14.24 -5.31 -1.62
C PRO A 21 13.34 -6.00 -0.58
N TYR A 22 13.89 -6.36 0.59
CA TYR A 22 13.13 -6.98 1.68
C TYR A 22 12.02 -6.06 2.25
N GLN A 23 12.22 -4.74 2.24
CA GLN A 23 11.19 -3.78 2.67
C GLN A 23 10.05 -3.68 1.66
N LYS A 24 10.36 -3.84 0.36
CA LYS A 24 9.34 -3.92 -0.70
C LYS A 24 8.50 -5.18 -0.54
N GLU A 25 9.12 -6.30 -0.18
CA GLU A 25 8.42 -7.55 0.10
C GLU A 25 7.47 -7.41 1.30
N GLY A 26 7.92 -6.85 2.42
CA GLY A 26 7.08 -6.60 3.59
C GLY A 26 5.94 -5.61 3.32
N TYR A 27 6.21 -4.53 2.57
CA TYR A 27 5.18 -3.62 2.07
C TYR A 27 4.15 -4.34 1.20
N TYR A 28 4.60 -5.15 0.26
CA TYR A 28 3.72 -5.89 -0.64
C TYR A 28 2.83 -6.88 0.12
N TRP A 29 3.40 -7.62 1.08
CA TRP A 29 2.64 -8.51 1.94
C TRP A 29 1.57 -7.76 2.75
N MET A 30 1.92 -6.63 3.36
CA MET A 30 0.95 -5.78 4.06
C MET A 30 -0.12 -5.22 3.12
N TYR A 31 0.24 -4.90 1.88
CA TYR A 31 -0.71 -4.43 0.88
C TYR A 31 -1.72 -5.52 0.47
N LEU A 32 -1.29 -6.78 0.37
CA LEU A 32 -2.19 -7.90 0.14
C LEU A 32 -3.17 -8.07 1.30
N LEU A 33 -2.70 -8.05 2.55
CA LEU A 33 -3.58 -8.12 3.73
C LEU A 33 -4.61 -6.99 3.71
N TYR A 34 -4.16 -5.77 3.39
CA TYR A 34 -5.04 -4.61 3.26
C TYR A 34 -6.09 -4.78 2.14
N GLN A 35 -5.74 -5.33 0.97
CA GLN A 35 -6.73 -5.61 -0.08
C GLN A 35 -7.75 -6.68 0.35
N SER A 36 -7.30 -7.66 1.13
CA SER A 36 -8.13 -8.76 1.61
C SER A 36 -8.94 -8.44 2.88
N ASN A 37 -8.89 -7.20 3.39
CA ASN A 37 -9.47 -6.79 4.68
C ASN A 37 -9.01 -7.67 5.88
N LEU A 38 -7.76 -8.12 5.83
CA LEU A 38 -7.13 -8.90 6.89
C LEU A 38 -6.16 -8.04 7.70
N GLY A 39 -5.99 -8.40 8.98
CA GLY A 39 -4.92 -7.90 9.83
C GLY A 39 -3.67 -8.80 9.75
N GLY A 40 -2.55 -8.28 10.25
CA GLY A 40 -1.30 -9.05 10.36
C GLY A 40 -0.28 -8.33 11.24
N CYS A 41 0.69 -9.10 11.75
CA CYS A 41 1.82 -8.57 12.53
C CYS A 41 3.08 -8.64 11.67
N LEU A 42 3.73 -7.50 11.43
CA LEU A 42 5.02 -7.44 10.75
C LEU A 42 6.12 -7.75 11.77
N ALA A 43 6.51 -9.02 11.85
CA ALA A 43 7.43 -9.56 12.85
C ALA A 43 8.88 -9.72 12.33
N ASP A 44 9.28 -8.90 11.36
CA ASP A 44 10.67 -8.83 10.87
C ASP A 44 11.66 -8.52 12.00
N ASP A 45 12.93 -8.89 11.82
CA ASP A 45 14.00 -8.55 12.74
C ASP A 45 14.08 -7.04 13.04
N MET A 46 14.59 -6.70 14.23
CA MET A 46 14.83 -5.31 14.62
C MET A 46 15.84 -4.65 13.68
N GLY A 47 15.68 -3.36 13.42
CA GLY A 47 16.57 -2.62 12.53
C GLY A 47 16.25 -2.69 11.02
N LEU A 48 15.35 -3.59 10.59
CA LEU A 48 14.95 -3.71 9.17
C LEU A 48 14.02 -2.58 8.66
N GLY A 49 13.78 -1.56 9.48
CA GLY A 49 12.99 -0.39 9.07
C GLY A 49 11.49 -0.65 8.93
N LYS A 50 10.89 -1.42 9.86
CA LYS A 50 9.44 -1.70 9.90
C LYS A 50 8.60 -0.41 9.86
N THR A 51 9.05 0.67 10.51
CA THR A 51 8.39 1.98 10.47
C THR A 51 8.23 2.52 9.05
N LEU A 52 9.29 2.43 8.21
CA LEU A 52 9.22 2.87 6.83
C LEU A 52 8.22 2.03 6.03
N GLN A 53 8.22 0.70 6.23
CA GLN A 53 7.25 -0.19 5.59
C GLN A 53 5.81 0.16 6.00
N THR A 54 5.57 0.42 7.30
CA THR A 54 4.26 0.84 7.83
C THR A 54 3.80 2.17 7.24
N LEU A 55 4.66 3.18 7.19
CA LEU A 55 4.31 4.48 6.57
C LEU A 55 3.99 4.32 5.09
N THR A 56 4.69 3.43 4.39
CA THR A 56 4.45 3.14 2.97
C THR A 56 3.02 2.58 2.75
N ILE A 57 2.60 1.59 3.54
CA ILE A 57 1.24 1.04 3.43
C ILE A 57 0.16 2.05 3.85
N LEU A 58 0.38 2.84 4.91
CA LEU A 58 -0.56 3.88 5.33
C LEU A 58 -0.76 4.96 4.26
N THR A 59 0.34 5.39 3.62
CA THR A 59 0.30 6.36 2.52
C THR A 59 -0.50 5.79 1.35
N LYS A 60 -0.26 4.53 0.98
CA LYS A 60 -1.01 3.85 -0.09
C LYS A 60 -2.51 3.76 0.22
N ALA A 61 -2.87 3.34 1.44
CA ALA A 61 -4.25 3.23 1.87
C ALA A 61 -4.97 4.60 1.86
N ARG A 62 -4.29 5.66 2.29
CA ARG A 62 -4.81 7.04 2.22
C ARG A 62 -5.06 7.47 0.78
N MET A 63 -4.12 7.25 -0.14
CA MET A 63 -4.28 7.60 -1.56
C MET A 63 -5.45 6.84 -2.20
N LYS A 64 -5.62 5.54 -1.93
CA LYS A 64 -6.77 4.77 -2.45
C LYS A 64 -8.10 5.32 -1.94
N ARG A 65 -8.18 5.71 -0.66
CA ARG A 65 -9.39 6.34 -0.09
C ARG A 65 -9.71 7.67 -0.76
N LEU A 66 -8.70 8.54 -0.93
CA LEU A 66 -8.87 9.84 -1.60
C LEU A 66 -9.32 9.66 -3.05
N ASN A 67 -8.65 8.79 -3.80
CA ASN A 67 -9.02 8.52 -5.20
C ASN A 67 -10.47 8.04 -5.30
N ARG A 68 -10.92 7.11 -4.43
CA ARG A 68 -12.32 6.68 -4.39
C ARG A 68 -13.29 7.83 -4.10
N ALA A 69 -12.97 8.70 -3.13
CA ALA A 69 -13.79 9.85 -2.81
C ALA A 69 -13.94 10.81 -3.99
N PHE A 70 -12.84 11.12 -4.70
CA PHE A 70 -12.87 11.98 -5.89
C PHE A 70 -13.69 11.38 -7.04
N HIS A 71 -13.55 10.08 -7.32
CA HIS A 71 -14.30 9.41 -8.40
C HIS A 71 -15.81 9.34 -8.10
N ASN A 72 -16.18 9.16 -6.83
CA ASN A 72 -17.58 9.14 -6.42
C ASN A 72 -18.26 10.51 -6.61
N GLN A 73 -17.54 11.62 -6.39
CA GLN A 73 -18.07 12.98 -6.57
C GLN A 73 -18.25 13.35 -8.05
N SER A 74 -17.29 13.01 -8.92
CA SER A 74 -17.41 13.27 -10.37
C SER A 74 -18.55 12.48 -11.02
N SER A 75 -18.75 11.23 -10.58
CA SER A 75 -19.84 10.37 -11.06
C SER A 75 -21.23 10.85 -10.63
N GLN A 76 -21.34 11.50 -9.46
CA GLN A 76 -22.58 12.15 -9.04
C GLN A 76 -22.86 13.41 -9.86
N LYS A 77 -21.85 14.24 -10.12
CA LYS A 77 -22.01 15.51 -10.87
C LYS A 77 -22.44 15.33 -12.33
N LEU A 78 -22.13 14.18 -12.94
CA LEU A 78 -22.59 13.83 -14.30
C LEU A 78 -24.03 13.30 -14.37
N LYS A 79 -24.64 12.89 -13.25
CA LYS A 79 -26.02 12.34 -13.23
C LYS A 79 -27.11 13.40 -12.99
N ILE A 80 -26.73 14.65 -12.75
CA ILE A 80 -27.63 15.77 -12.41
C ILE A 80 -27.71 16.84 -13.50
N ASN A 81 -27.14 16.58 -14.68
CA ASN A 81 -27.35 17.35 -15.91
C ASN A 81 -28.03 16.47 -16.95
#